data_AF-A0A527GI32-F1
#
_entry.id   AF-A0A527GI32-F1
#
_cell.length_a   1.000
_cell.length_b   1.000
_cell.length_c   1.000
_cell.angle_alpha   90.00
_cell.angle_beta   90.00
_cell.angle_gamma   90.00
#
_symmetry.space_group_name_H-M   'P 1'
#
loop_
_entity.id
_entity.type
_entity.pdbx_description
1 polymer ?
#
loop_
_entity_poly.entity_id
_entity_poly.type
_entity_poly.pdbx_seq_one_letter_code
_entity_poly.pdbx_strand_id
1 'polypeptide(L)'
;ITELQGVTVSGKTVTIGAATTHNAVANDEKLKKACPALSHLASLIGDPAVRHKGTIGGSIANNDPAADYPAALLALGATIVTNKRE
;
A
#
# COMPACT_ATOMS: atom_id res chain seq x y z
N ILE A 1 -10.96 -11.09 -4.04
CA ILE A 1 -11.50 -9.89 -4.70
C ILE A 1 -10.37 -9.32 -5.54
N THR A 2 -10.31 -9.71 -6.81
CA THR A 2 -9.16 -9.48 -7.71
C THR A 2 -9.02 -8.00 -8.04
N GLU A 3 -10.13 -7.27 -8.11
CA GLU A 3 -10.20 -5.83 -8.35
C GLU A 3 -9.57 -4.99 -7.21
N LEU A 4 -9.35 -5.58 -6.03
CA LEU A 4 -8.64 -4.94 -4.93
C LEU A 4 -7.14 -5.25 -4.91
N GLN A 5 -6.58 -5.89 -5.94
CA GLN A 5 -5.17 -6.26 -5.99
C GLN A 5 -4.43 -5.51 -7.11
N GLY A 6 -3.18 -5.17 -6.86
CA GLY A 6 -2.24 -4.67 -7.85
C GLY A 6 -1.99 -3.17 -7.78
N VAL A 7 -1.07 -2.73 -8.63
CA VAL A 7 -0.63 -1.34 -8.76
C VAL A 7 -0.86 -0.87 -10.19
N THR A 8 -1.48 0.29 -10.32
CA THR A 8 -1.64 0.98 -11.60
C THR A 8 -1.06 2.39 -11.50
N VAL A 9 -0.44 2.84 -12.58
CA VAL A 9 0.16 4.18 -12.68
C VAL A 9 -0.46 4.85 -13.90
N SER A 10 -1.07 6.00 -13.70
CA SER A 10 -1.70 6.80 -14.74
C SER A 10 -1.28 8.26 -14.58
N GLY A 11 -0.40 8.73 -15.47
CA GLY A 11 0.19 10.06 -15.38
C GLY A 11 0.93 10.27 -14.07
N LYS A 12 0.42 11.18 -13.23
CA LYS A 12 0.99 11.51 -11.91
C LYS A 12 0.31 10.75 -10.75
N THR A 13 -0.65 9.88 -11.04
CA THR A 13 -1.43 9.17 -10.04
C THR A 13 -1.04 7.71 -9.98
N VAL A 14 -0.80 7.22 -8.77
CA VAL A 14 -0.62 5.80 -8.46
C VAL A 14 -1.86 5.32 -7.72
N THR A 15 -2.47 4.24 -8.20
CA THR A 15 -3.57 3.57 -7.51
C THR A 15 -3.13 2.17 -7.10
N ILE A 16 -3.25 1.87 -5.81
CA ILE A 16 -2.90 0.57 -5.21
C ILE A 16 -4.18 -0.05 -4.66
N GLY A 17 -4.48 -1.28 -5.06
CA GLY A 17 -5.62 -2.01 -4.53
C GLY A 17 -5.41 -2.37 -3.05
N ALA A 18 -6.46 -2.25 -2.24
CA ALA A 18 -6.41 -2.48 -0.79
C ALA A 18 -5.90 -3.88 -0.38
N ALA A 19 -6.17 -4.91 -1.19
CA ALA A 19 -5.72 -6.29 -0.96
C ALA A 19 -4.32 -6.58 -1.52
N THR A 20 -3.56 -5.55 -1.94
CA THR A 20 -2.17 -5.71 -2.38
C THR A 20 -1.27 -5.98 -1.18
N THR A 21 -0.50 -7.05 -1.23
CA THR A 21 0.37 -7.45 -0.12
C THR A 21 1.54 -6.49 0.04
N HIS A 22 2.09 -6.36 1.25
CA HIS A 22 3.28 -5.53 1.47
C HIS A 22 4.45 -5.97 0.58
N ASN A 23 4.60 -7.28 0.36
CA ASN A 23 5.59 -7.82 -0.54
C ASN A 23 5.38 -7.35 -2.00
N ALA A 24 4.14 -7.33 -2.47
CA ALA A 24 3.82 -6.84 -3.81
C ALA A 24 4.08 -5.32 -3.93
N VAL A 25 3.69 -4.52 -2.93
CA VAL A 25 3.98 -3.08 -2.89
C VAL A 25 5.50 -2.82 -2.89
N ALA A 26 6.25 -3.56 -2.09
CA ALA A 26 7.70 -3.41 -1.99
C ALA A 26 8.42 -3.74 -3.31
N ASN A 27 7.86 -4.64 -4.12
CA ASN A 27 8.53 -5.17 -5.30
C ASN A 27 7.95 -4.70 -6.64
N ASP A 28 6.82 -4.00 -6.66
CA ASP A 28 6.21 -3.52 -7.89
C ASP A 28 7.14 -2.53 -8.64
N GLU A 29 7.52 -2.89 -9.87
CA GLU A 29 8.46 -2.10 -10.66
C GLU A 29 7.91 -0.72 -11.07
N LYS A 30 6.60 -0.62 -11.29
CA LYS A 30 5.96 0.65 -11.66
C LYS A 30 5.96 1.58 -10.46
N LEU A 31 5.68 1.05 -9.27
CA LEU A 31 5.73 1.80 -8.02
C LEU A 31 7.15 2.25 -7.68
N LYS A 32 8.15 1.37 -7.83
CA LYS A 32 9.56 1.75 -7.61
C LYS A 32 9.99 2.93 -8.48
N LYS A 33 9.47 3.04 -9.70
CA LYS A 33 9.75 4.17 -10.59
C LYS A 33 8.95 5.43 -10.23
N ALA A 34 7.67 5.27 -9.88
CA ALA A 34 6.76 6.41 -9.64
C ALA A 34 6.86 6.99 -8.22
N CYS A 35 7.03 6.14 -7.21
CA CYS A 35 7.11 6.48 -5.78
C CYS A 35 8.06 5.50 -5.05
N PRO A 36 9.39 5.61 -5.26
CA PRO A 36 10.37 4.69 -4.68
C PRO A 36 10.33 4.63 -3.15
N ALA A 37 9.99 5.74 -2.50
CA ALA A 37 9.89 5.82 -1.04
C ALA A 37 8.83 4.86 -0.47
N LEU A 38 7.68 4.71 -1.13
CA LEU A 38 6.61 3.82 -0.66
C LEU A 38 7.00 2.35 -0.83
N SER A 39 7.64 1.98 -1.94
CA SER A 39 8.19 0.64 -2.12
C SER A 39 9.29 0.32 -1.09
N HIS A 40 10.16 1.30 -0.80
CA HIS A 40 11.20 1.12 0.22
C HIS A 40 10.59 0.90 1.61
N LEU A 41 9.64 1.74 2.03
CA LEU A 41 8.93 1.58 3.30
C LEU A 41 8.27 0.20 3.40
N ALA A 42 7.56 -0.24 2.36
CA ALA A 42 6.92 -1.56 2.35
C ALA A 42 7.92 -2.73 2.52
N SER A 43 9.18 -2.55 2.10
CA SER A 43 10.23 -3.54 2.27
C SER A 43 10.72 -3.71 3.72
N LEU A 44 10.46 -2.71 4.58
CA LEU A 44 10.86 -2.69 5.99
C LEU A 44 9.77 -3.24 6.92
N ILE A 45 8.56 -3.48 6.42
CA ILE A 45 7.42 -3.94 7.23
C ILE A 45 7.60 -5.40 7.60
N GLY A 46 7.70 -5.70 8.90
CA GLY A 46 7.74 -7.06 9.43
C GLY A 46 8.81 -7.97 8.81
N ASP A 47 8.53 -9.27 8.78
CA ASP A 47 9.37 -10.29 8.14
C ASP A 47 8.78 -10.73 6.78
N PRO A 48 9.47 -11.58 6.00
CA PRO A 48 8.95 -12.06 4.72
C PRO A 48 7.59 -12.76 4.82
N ALA A 49 7.31 -13.55 5.86
CA ALA A 49 6.04 -14.25 5.99
C ALA A 49 4.89 -13.26 6.25
N VAL A 50 5.12 -12.27 7.12
CA VAL A 50 4.20 -11.17 7.36
C VAL A 50 3.95 -10.40 6.05
N ARG A 51 5.00 -10.04 5.30
CA ARG A 51 4.83 -9.28 4.05
C ARG A 51 4.05 -10.00 2.95
N HIS A 52 4.10 -11.33 2.92
CA HIS A 52 3.34 -12.12 1.95
C HIS A 52 1.85 -12.28 2.31
N LYS A 53 1.45 -11.96 3.54
CA LYS A 53 0.07 -12.07 4.01
C LYS A 53 -0.57 -10.72 4.30
N GLY A 54 0.16 -9.81 4.93
CA GLY A 54 -0.30 -8.46 5.25
C GLY A 54 -0.52 -7.63 3.99
N THR A 55 -1.57 -6.81 4.00
CA THR A 55 -1.97 -5.97 2.87
C THR A 55 -1.96 -4.51 3.26
N ILE A 56 -1.70 -3.63 2.29
CA ILE A 56 -1.73 -2.18 2.51
C ILE A 56 -3.07 -1.71 3.08
N GLY A 57 -4.18 -2.18 2.52
CA GLY A 57 -5.53 -1.85 3.00
C GLY A 57 -5.81 -2.39 4.40
N GLY A 58 -5.38 -3.61 4.69
CA GLY A 58 -5.49 -4.20 6.03
C GLY A 58 -4.71 -3.40 7.08
N SER A 59 -3.48 -2.99 6.76
CA SER A 59 -2.66 -2.16 7.66
C SER A 59 -3.32 -0.80 7.96
N ILE A 60 -3.88 -0.13 6.94
CA ILE A 60 -4.59 1.14 7.12
C ILE A 60 -5.86 0.94 7.96
N ALA A 61 -6.66 -0.08 7.64
CA ALA A 61 -7.92 -0.35 8.33
C ALA A 61 -7.71 -0.79 9.79
N ASN A 62 -6.57 -1.40 10.10
CA ASN A 62 -6.20 -1.79 11.47
C ASN A 62 -6.01 -0.57 12.40
N ASN A 63 -5.71 0.61 11.84
CA ASN A 63 -5.61 1.88 12.58
C ASN A 63 -4.66 1.83 13.79
N ASP A 64 -3.54 1.13 13.64
CA ASP A 64 -2.47 1.09 14.64
C ASP A 64 -1.52 2.27 14.41
N PRO A 65 -1.30 3.15 15.41
CA PRO A 65 -0.33 4.25 15.33
C PRO A 65 1.10 3.81 14.99
N ALA A 66 1.48 2.57 15.29
CA ALA A 66 2.79 2.02 14.97
C ALA A 66 2.90 1.49 13.53
N ALA A 67 1.81 1.45 12.76
CA ALA A 67 1.85 1.00 11.38
C ALA A 67 2.50 2.04 10.45
N ASP A 68 3.21 1.57 9.44
CA ASP A 68 4.00 2.43 8.55
C ASP A 68 3.13 3.16 7.49
N TYR A 69 2.13 2.48 6.92
CA TYR A 69 1.33 3.04 5.83
C TYR A 69 0.52 4.28 6.21
N PRO A 70 -0.14 4.37 7.37
CA PRO A 70 -0.90 5.57 7.75
C PRO A 70 -0.09 6.87 7.64
N ALA A 71 1.13 6.88 8.21
CA ALA A 71 2.00 8.05 8.14
C ALA A 71 2.49 8.33 6.71
N ALA A 72 2.86 7.29 5.97
CA ALA A 72 3.33 7.42 4.59
C ALA A 72 2.25 7.99 3.66
N LEU A 73 1.02 7.50 3.77
CA LEU A 73 -0.09 7.92 2.94
C LEU A 73 -0.55 9.33 3.28
N LEU A 74 -0.50 9.72 4.57
CA LEU A 74 -0.71 11.10 4.98
C LEU A 74 0.35 12.03 4.36
N ALA A 75 1.63 11.67 4.44
CA ALA A 75 2.72 12.46 3.88
C ALA A 75 2.63 12.60 2.35
N LEU A 76 2.13 11.57 1.66
CA LEU A 76 1.91 11.58 0.21
C LEU A 76 0.60 12.28 -0.21
N GLY A 77 -0.23 12.72 0.73
CA GLY A 77 -1.55 13.28 0.43
C GLY A 77 -2.49 12.30 -0.28
N ALA A 78 -2.36 11.01 0.04
CA ALA A 78 -3.12 9.95 -0.62
C ALA A 78 -4.62 10.02 -0.28
N THR A 79 -5.47 9.62 -1.23
CA THR A 79 -6.91 9.48 -1.02
C THR A 79 -7.26 8.01 -0.76
N ILE A 80 -7.93 7.74 0.36
CA ILE A 80 -8.42 6.39 0.67
C ILE A 80 -9.84 6.25 0.11
N VAL A 81 -10.00 5.42 -0.93
CA VAL A 81 -11.30 5.12 -1.52
C VAL A 81 -11.89 3.91 -0.81
N THR A 82 -13.06 4.10 -0.19
CA THR A 82 -13.86 3.04 0.42
C THR A 82 -15.14 2.84 -0.41
N ASN A 83 -15.78 1.69 -0.28
CA ASN A 83 -17.04 1.41 -1.00
C ASN A 83 -18.22 2.18 -0.38
N LYS A 84 -18.62 1.81 0.83
CA LYS A 84 -19.71 2.40 1.60
C LYS A 84 -19.22 2.58 3.03
N ARG A 85 -19.26 3.82 3.52
CA ARG A 85 -19.29 4.12 4.95
C ARG A 85 -20.75 4.01 5.37
N GLU A 86 -21.10 2.97 6.10
CA GLU A 86 -22.20 3.11 7.06
C GLU A 86 -21.62 3.68 8.35
#